data_AF-A0A655I7C7-F1
#
_entry.id   AF-A0A655I7C7-F1
#
_cell.length_a   1.000
_cell.length_b   1.000
_cell.length_c   1.000
_cell.angle_alpha   90.00
_cell.angle_beta   90.00
_cell.angle_gamma   90.00
#
_symmetry.space_group_name_H-M   'P 1'
#
loop_
_entity.id
_entity.type
_entity.pdbx_description
1 polymer ?
#
loop_
_entity_poly.entity_id
_entity_poly.type
_entity_poly.pdbx_seq_one_letter_code
_entity_poly.pdbx_strand_id
1 'polypeptide(L)'
;MICVLTHDPKFDVPVLEVALRLGVGYVGAMGSRKTHDDRMDRLRAAGLTDAELSRLSSPIGLDLGARTPEETAVSIAADIIARRWGGGGRPLADIAGRIHHDAQVAGEFKDYLTRH
;
A
#
# COMPACT_ATOMS: atom_id res chain seq x y z
N MET A 1 1.18 -9.23 2.43
CA MET A 1 1.14 -8.10 1.49
C MET A 1 0.47 -8.57 0.22
N ILE A 2 -0.32 -7.71 -0.43
CA ILE A 2 -0.99 -8.01 -1.70
C ILE A 2 -0.64 -6.90 -2.69
N CYS A 3 -0.16 -7.28 -3.88
CA CYS A 3 0.13 -6.36 -4.97
C CYS A 3 -0.72 -6.73 -6.18
N VAL A 4 -1.58 -5.82 -6.62
CA VAL A 4 -2.42 -5.99 -7.82
C VAL A 4 -1.71 -5.30 -8.99
N LEU A 5 -1.15 -6.12 -9.88
CA LEU A 5 -0.33 -5.66 -11.03
C LEU A 5 -1.11 -5.67 -12.35
N THR A 6 -2.44 -5.70 -12.26
CA THR A 6 -3.36 -5.53 -13.39
C THR A 6 -4.17 -4.25 -13.21
N HIS A 7 -4.62 -3.68 -14.32
CA HIS A 7 -5.53 -2.55 -14.36
C HIS A 7 -6.84 -2.88 -15.07
N ASP A 8 -7.07 -4.15 -15.40
CA ASP A 8 -8.32 -4.60 -16.00
C ASP A 8 -9.44 -4.62 -14.94
N PRO A 9 -10.50 -3.81 -15.10
CA PRO A 9 -11.62 -3.72 -14.16
C PRO A 9 -12.27 -5.04 -13.80
N LYS A 10 -12.26 -6.00 -14.74
CA LYS A 10 -12.83 -7.33 -14.53
C LYS A 10 -12.14 -8.09 -13.41
N PHE A 11 -10.87 -7.79 -13.17
CA PHE A 11 -10.03 -8.51 -12.21
C PHE A 11 -9.59 -7.64 -11.04
N ASP A 12 -9.22 -6.38 -11.27
CA ASP A 12 -8.67 -5.53 -10.20
C ASP A 12 -9.73 -5.16 -9.15
N VAL A 13 -10.96 -4.84 -9.56
CA VAL A 13 -12.05 -4.49 -8.63
C VAL A 13 -12.36 -5.66 -7.68
N PRO A 14 -12.75 -6.87 -8.15
CA PRO A 14 -13.13 -7.95 -7.23
C PRO A 14 -12.01 -8.36 -6.28
N VAL A 15 -10.75 -8.33 -6.74
CA VAL A 15 -9.60 -8.64 -5.89
C VAL A 15 -9.41 -7.58 -4.80
N LEU A 16 -9.55 -6.31 -5.14
CA LEU A 16 -9.38 -5.20 -4.20
C LEU A 16 -10.52 -5.11 -3.18
N GLU A 17 -11.76 -5.42 -3.58
CA GLU A 17 -12.90 -5.49 -2.64
C GLU A 17 -12.65 -6.47 -1.49
N VAL A 18 -12.06 -7.62 -1.82
CA VAL A 18 -11.71 -8.63 -0.81
C VAL A 18 -10.44 -8.20 -0.06
N ALA A 19 -9.37 -7.85 -0.78
CA ALA A 19 -8.07 -7.56 -0.19
C ALA A 19 -8.11 -6.44 0.86
N LEU A 20 -8.87 -5.38 0.62
CA LEU A 20 -8.98 -4.23 1.52
C LEU A 20 -9.72 -4.56 2.83
N ARG A 21 -10.44 -5.67 2.88
CA ARG A 21 -11.17 -6.17 4.07
C ARG A 21 -10.44 -7.29 4.81
N LEU A 22 -9.38 -7.86 4.24
CA LEU A 22 -8.65 -9.02 4.83
C LEU A 22 -7.73 -8.68 6.02
N GLY A 23 -7.68 -7.43 6.48
CA GLY A 23 -6.81 -7.05 7.59
C GLY A 23 -5.30 -7.14 7.27
N VAL A 24 -4.92 -7.29 6.00
CA VAL A 24 -3.51 -7.41 5.60
C VAL A 24 -2.75 -6.10 5.80
N GLY A 25 -1.46 -6.20 6.13
CA GLY A 25 -0.61 -5.03 6.41
C GLY A 25 -0.24 -4.16 5.20
N TYR A 26 -0.54 -4.59 3.98
CA TYR A 26 -0.31 -3.79 2.76
C TYR A 26 -1.16 -4.30 1.60
N VAL A 27 -1.85 -3.38 0.93
CA VAL A 27 -2.55 -3.58 -0.34
C VAL A 27 -2.11 -2.47 -1.29
N GLY A 28 -1.47 -2.85 -2.41
CA GLY A 28 -1.02 -1.91 -3.42
C GLY A 28 -1.55 -2.25 -4.80
N ALA A 29 -1.83 -1.24 -5.62
CA ALA A 29 -2.31 -1.44 -6.99
C ALA A 29 -1.59 -0.54 -8.00
N MET A 30 -0.99 -1.19 -9.00
CA MET A 30 -0.24 -0.54 -10.07
C MET A 30 -1.16 0.25 -11.01
N GLY A 31 -0.64 1.29 -11.64
CA GLY A 31 -1.36 2.06 -12.64
C GLY A 31 -0.86 3.50 -12.72
N SER A 32 -1.16 4.18 -13.82
CA SER A 32 -0.97 5.64 -13.91
C SER A 32 -1.90 6.36 -12.92
N ARG A 33 -1.70 7.68 -12.72
CA ARG A 33 -2.64 8.50 -11.93
C ARG A 33 -4.06 8.43 -12.49
N LYS A 34 -4.22 8.50 -13.82
CA LYS A 34 -5.52 8.33 -14.49
C LYS A 34 -6.15 6.96 -14.19
N THR A 35 -5.34 5.89 -14.21
CA THR A 35 -5.80 4.53 -13.87
C THR A 35 -6.21 4.43 -12.41
N HIS A 36 -5.48 5.09 -11.52
CA HIS A 36 -5.82 5.19 -10.11
C HIS A 36 -7.18 5.88 -9.91
N ASP A 37 -7.39 7.06 -10.50
CA ASP A 37 -8.63 7.82 -10.34
C ASP A 37 -9.85 7.00 -10.79
N ASP A 38 -9.77 6.40 -11.99
CA ASP A 38 -10.82 5.53 -12.53
C ASP A 38 -11.07 4.30 -11.64
N ARG A 39 -10.01 3.68 -11.09
CA ARG A 39 -10.14 2.58 -10.15
C ARG A 39 -10.85 3.00 -8.87
N MET A 40 -10.52 4.18 -8.33
CA MET A 40 -11.14 4.68 -7.09
C MET A 40 -12.64 4.89 -7.28
N ASP A 41 -13.07 5.42 -8.43
CA ASP A 41 -14.48 5.58 -8.76
C ASP A 41 -15.20 4.24 -8.86
N ARG A 42 -14.59 3.25 -9.52
CA ARG A 42 -15.14 1.89 -9.63
C ARG A 42 -15.25 1.20 -8.28
N LEU A 43 -14.26 1.33 -7.40
CA LEU A 43 -14.29 0.73 -6.06
C LEU A 43 -15.34 1.40 -5.16
N ARG A 44 -15.51 2.72 -5.26
CA ARG A 44 -16.62 3.41 -4.58
C ARG A 44 -17.98 2.95 -5.10
N ALA A 45 -18.12 2.79 -6.41
CA ALA A 45 -19.34 2.26 -7.02
C ALA A 45 -19.62 0.80 -6.60
N ALA A 46 -18.57 0.03 -6.31
CA ALA A 46 -18.66 -1.32 -5.74
C ALA A 46 -18.96 -1.33 -4.22
N GLY A 47 -19.11 -0.16 -3.59
CA GLY A 47 -19.53 -0.02 -2.20
C GLY A 47 -18.40 -0.01 -1.17
N LEU A 48 -17.15 0.25 -1.59
CA LEU A 48 -16.06 0.45 -0.64
C LEU A 48 -16.16 1.82 0.01
N THR A 49 -15.97 1.84 1.32
CA THR A 49 -15.94 3.05 2.14
C THR A 49 -14.61 3.78 2.00
N ASP A 50 -14.59 5.09 2.28
CA ASP A 50 -13.35 5.87 2.28
C ASP A 50 -12.30 5.31 3.28
N ALA A 51 -12.74 4.69 4.37
CA ALA A 51 -11.85 4.05 5.33
C ALA A 51 -11.17 2.80 4.73
N GLU A 52 -11.92 1.94 4.03
CA GLU A 52 -11.33 0.80 3.31
C GLU A 52 -10.39 1.27 2.20
N LEU A 53 -10.81 2.29 1.43
CA LEU A 53 -10.03 2.86 0.34
C LEU A 53 -8.73 3.54 0.80
N SER A 54 -8.72 4.16 1.98
CA SER A 54 -7.51 4.79 2.54
C SER A 54 -6.35 3.80 2.79
N ARG A 55 -6.65 2.49 2.85
CA ARG A 55 -5.65 1.43 2.99
C ARG A 55 -4.95 1.09 1.67
N LEU A 56 -5.49 1.54 0.54
CA LEU A 56 -4.96 1.24 -0.78
C LEU A 56 -3.75 2.14 -1.10
N SER A 57 -2.63 1.51 -1.47
CA SER A 57 -1.46 2.21 -2.02
C SER A 57 -1.57 2.22 -3.54
N SER A 58 -2.08 3.31 -4.11
CA SER A 58 -2.27 3.44 -5.55
C SER A 58 -2.06 4.89 -6.03
N PRO A 59 -1.23 5.14 -7.06
CA PRO A 59 -0.28 4.21 -7.68
C PRO A 59 0.66 3.57 -6.65
N ILE A 60 0.98 2.29 -6.86
CA ILE A 60 1.84 1.52 -5.95
C ILE A 60 3.31 2.01 -6.03
N GLY A 61 4.01 2.03 -4.89
CA GLY A 61 5.43 2.36 -4.82
C GLY A 61 5.74 3.80 -4.39
N LEU A 62 6.99 4.04 -3.98
CA LEU A 62 7.49 5.38 -3.65
C LEU A 62 7.81 6.17 -4.91
N ASP A 63 7.79 7.50 -4.79
CA ASP A 63 8.25 8.40 -5.85
C ASP A 63 9.78 8.40 -5.94
N LEU A 64 10.32 7.45 -6.71
CA LEU A 64 11.74 7.34 -7.02
C LEU A 64 12.07 7.84 -8.44
N GLY A 65 11.08 8.34 -9.18
CA GLY A 65 11.24 8.65 -10.60
C GLY A 65 11.49 7.43 -11.51
N ALA A 66 11.05 6.24 -11.09
CA ALA A 66 11.26 4.97 -11.80
C ALA A 66 10.77 5.00 -13.25
N ARG A 67 11.56 4.42 -14.15
CA ARG A 67 11.32 4.36 -15.60
C ARG A 67 11.41 2.94 -16.17
N THR A 68 12.11 2.05 -15.49
CA THR A 68 12.17 0.63 -15.86
C THR A 68 11.32 -0.24 -14.93
N PRO A 69 10.99 -1.48 -15.34
CA PRO A 69 10.32 -2.45 -14.47
C PRO A 69 11.10 -2.74 -13.18
N GLU A 70 12.43 -2.82 -13.25
CA GLU A 70 13.30 -3.08 -12.10
C GLU A 70 13.28 -1.90 -11.12
N GLU A 71 13.34 -0.66 -11.63
CA GLU A 71 13.21 0.54 -10.82
C GLU A 71 11.82 0.64 -10.16
N THR A 72 10.78 0.20 -10.88
CA THR A 72 9.41 0.10 -10.34
C THR A 72 9.33 -0.96 -9.23
N ALA A 73 9.99 -2.10 -9.40
CA ALA A 73 10.04 -3.13 -8.37
C ALA A 73 10.74 -2.61 -7.09
N VAL A 74 11.83 -1.86 -7.24
CA VAL A 74 12.52 -1.20 -6.11
C VAL A 74 11.62 -0.18 -5.44
N SER A 75 10.88 0.63 -6.20
CA SER A 75 9.96 1.62 -5.62
C SER A 75 8.83 0.98 -4.81
N ILE A 76 8.31 -0.16 -5.26
CA ILE A 76 7.30 -0.95 -4.54
C ILE A 76 7.89 -1.54 -3.25
N ALA A 77 9.07 -2.17 -3.33
CA ALA A 77 9.73 -2.74 -2.17
C ALA A 77 10.02 -1.66 -1.11
N ALA A 78 10.47 -0.48 -1.55
CA ALA A 78 10.73 0.65 -0.68
C ALA A 78 9.45 1.16 0.02
N ASP A 79 8.32 1.26 -0.70
CA ASP A 79 7.02 1.68 -0.13
C ASP A 79 6.52 0.70 0.94
N ILE A 80 6.63 -0.60 0.69
CA ILE A 80 6.26 -1.64 1.65
C ILE A 80 7.08 -1.52 2.94
N ILE A 81 8.40 -1.35 2.83
CA ILE A 81 9.28 -1.19 4.00
C ILE A 81 8.98 0.13 4.72
N ALA A 82 8.84 1.23 3.98
CA ALA A 82 8.54 2.55 4.51
C ALA A 82 7.26 2.53 5.35
N ARG A 83 6.16 1.98 4.82
CA ARG A 83 4.88 1.88 5.56
C ARG A 83 4.94 0.97 6.77
N ARG A 84 5.72 -0.11 6.70
CA ARG A 84 5.88 -1.05 7.83
C ARG A 84 6.57 -0.39 9.03
N TRP A 85 7.51 0.52 8.79
CA TRP A 85 8.35 1.10 9.83
C TRP A 85 8.15 2.62 10.01
N GLY A 86 7.14 3.22 9.36
CA GLY A 86 6.89 4.66 9.42
C GLY A 86 7.97 5.51 8.74
N GLY A 87 8.72 4.94 7.80
CA GLY A 87 9.75 5.67 7.02
C GLY A 87 9.13 6.57 5.96
N GLY A 88 9.75 7.73 5.72
CA GLY A 88 9.29 8.71 4.73
C GLY A 88 9.94 8.62 3.35
N GLY A 89 10.90 7.71 3.13
CA GLY A 89 11.62 7.59 1.85
C GLY A 89 12.62 8.72 1.55
N ARG A 90 12.89 9.60 2.51
CA ARG A 90 13.87 10.70 2.38
C ARG A 90 15.31 10.20 2.57
N PRO A 91 16.33 10.87 2.00
CA PRO A 91 17.73 10.55 2.26
C PRO A 91 18.03 10.61 3.76
N LEU A 92 18.68 9.57 4.31
CA LEU A 92 19.03 9.52 5.74
C LEU A 92 19.94 10.68 6.17
N ALA A 93 20.76 11.20 5.26
CA ALA A 93 21.60 12.36 5.52
C ALA A 93 20.80 13.64 5.85
N ASP A 94 19.54 13.72 5.42
CA ASP A 94 18.65 14.87 5.62
C ASP A 94 17.74 14.71 6.85
N ILE A 95 17.91 13.62 7.62
CA ILE A 95 17.07 13.28 8.77
C ILE A 95 17.95 13.20 10.02
N ALA A 96 17.59 13.97 11.05
CA ALA A 96 18.24 13.90 12.35
C ALA A 96 17.61 12.81 13.23
N GLY A 97 18.40 12.23 14.14
CA GLY A 97 17.92 11.25 15.13
C GLY A 97 18.27 9.80 14.79
N ARG A 98 17.50 8.86 15.34
CA ARG A 98 17.73 7.42 15.14
C ARG A 98 17.25 6.97 13.76
N ILE A 99 18.05 6.13 13.09
CA ILE A 99 17.76 5.55 11.77
C ILE A 99 16.65 4.50 11.83
N HIS A 100 16.63 3.69 12.89
CA HIS A 100 15.61 2.66 13.09
C HIS A 100 14.49 3.24 13.95
N HIS A 101 13.33 3.42 13.32
CA HIS A 101 12.10 3.73 14.02
C HIS A 101 11.52 2.45 14.61
N ASP A 102 11.07 2.51 15.86
CA ASP A 102 10.30 1.42 16.43
C ASP A 102 9.03 1.23 15.60
N ALA A 103 8.66 -0.01 15.29
CA ALA A 103 7.42 -0.29 14.59
C ALA A 103 6.28 0.41 15.34
N GLN A 104 5.49 1.24 14.65
CA GLN A 104 4.15 1.50 15.13
C GLN A 104 3.45 0.15 15.17
N VAL A 105 3.35 -0.41 16.37
CA VAL A 105 2.51 -1.56 16.64
C VAL A 105 1.10 -1.10 16.30
N ALA A 106 0.65 -1.36 15.08
CA ALA A 106 -0.75 -1.30 14.73
C ALA A 106 -1.46 -2.19 15.75
N GLY A 107 -2.21 -1.55 16.65
CA GLY A 107 -2.73 -2.09 17.90
C GLY A 107 -3.79 -3.18 17.76
N GLU A 108 -3.66 -4.12 16.82
CA GLU A 108 -4.62 -5.22 16.62
C GLU A 108 -3.97 -6.60 16.46
N PHE A 109 -2.65 -6.73 16.69
CA PHE A 109 -2.01 -8.07 16.67
C PHE A 109 -1.76 -8.68 18.06
N LYS A 110 -1.97 -7.94 19.15
CA LYS A 110 -1.70 -8.44 20.51
C LYS A 110 -2.87 -9.23 21.11
N ASP A 111 -4.10 -9.02 20.64
CA ASP A 111 -5.29 -9.63 21.24
C ASP A 111 -5.58 -11.07 20.76
N TYR A 112 -5.00 -11.49 19.63
CA TYR A 112 -5.24 -12.85 19.11
C TYR A 112 -4.30 -13.91 19.71
N LEU A 113 -3.14 -13.51 20.25
CA LEU A 113 -2.14 -14.44 20.80
C LEU A 113 -2.15 -14.55 22.32
N THR A 114 -3.06 -13.84 23.00
CA THR A 114 -3.19 -13.90 24.48
C THR A 114 -4.46 -14.64 24.93
N ARG A 115 -5.17 -15.32 24.01
CA ARG A 115 -6.45 -15.99 24.30
C ARG A 115 -6.43 -17.52 24.36
N HIS A 116 -5.28 -18.19 24.20
CA HIS A 116 -5.14 -19.62 24.49
C HIS A 116 -3.82 -19.92 25.18
#